data_AF-A0A3S1CHV5-F1
#
_entry.id   AF-A0A3S1CHV5-F1
#
_cell.length_a   1.000
_cell.length_b   1.000
_cell.length_c   1.000
_cell.angle_alpha   90.00
_cell.angle_beta   90.00
_cell.angle_gamma   90.00
#
_symmetry.space_group_name_H-M   'P 1'
#
loop_
_entity.id
_entity.type
_entity.pdbx_description
1 polymer ?
#
loop_
_entity_poly.entity_id
_entity_poly.type
_entity_poly.pdbx_seq_one_letter_code
_entity_poly.pdbx_strand_id
1 'polypeptide(L)'
;MLLSKFAWRLGFNLTYAGILASQFFPVTQTMAQSSMLQFSGATGICPIQNSFPKRSFETSKYKLYICLGDTKNPLGYYVRVTKSDDIKITLPIVRKNGETYIAKLGEISHIVSPYEFMVNKLGRILNRERVTSAISGDGQLLVSACPQGENVLIEAVTKSFIVYICGNDKSGSYVGVARIGNEKITIPLQNLKPDGAFEKQNYLAVKGNTRFLLTRESLEIMVGDATIVKEKVIRWQ
;
A
#
# COMPACT_ATOMS: atom_id res chain seq x y z
N MET A 1 -4.02 56.15 -13.61
CA MET A 1 -3.10 56.51 -12.50
C MET A 1 -2.69 55.20 -11.83
N LEU A 2 -1.53 54.67 -12.22
CA LEU A 2 -0.22 54.81 -11.54
C LEU A 2 -0.18 54.02 -10.23
N LEU A 3 0.40 52.80 -10.30
CA LEU A 3 1.64 52.35 -9.63
C LEU A 3 1.48 52.26 -8.09
N SER A 4 1.84 51.15 -7.45
CA SER A 4 3.24 50.75 -7.36
C SER A 4 3.47 49.28 -6.99
N LYS A 5 4.57 48.77 -7.53
CA LYS A 5 5.33 47.60 -7.11
C LYS A 5 6.07 47.91 -5.80
N PHE A 6 6.23 46.93 -4.91
CA PHE A 6 7.35 46.92 -3.97
C PHE A 6 7.97 45.53 -3.88
N ALA A 7 9.18 45.43 -4.42
CA ALA A 7 10.08 44.31 -4.31
C ALA A 7 11.02 44.59 -3.14
N TRP A 8 11.21 43.63 -2.25
CA TRP A 8 12.30 43.65 -1.28
C TRP A 8 13.36 42.64 -1.70
N ARG A 9 14.37 43.14 -2.39
CA ARG A 9 15.70 42.54 -2.46
C ARG A 9 16.51 43.15 -1.32
N LEU A 10 17.06 42.32 -0.44
CA LEU A 10 18.21 42.67 0.39
C LEU A 10 19.32 41.70 0.04
N GLY A 11 20.32 42.21 -0.68
CA GLY A 11 21.63 41.61 -0.76
C GLY A 11 22.49 42.14 0.38
N PHE A 12 23.25 41.25 1.00
CA PHE A 12 24.50 41.59 1.65
C PHE A 12 25.55 40.60 1.19
N ASN A 13 26.73 41.14 0.92
CA ASN A 13 27.87 40.50 0.31
C ASN A 13 29.08 40.70 1.26
N LEU A 14 30.03 39.76 1.22
CA LEU A 14 31.36 39.74 1.86
C LEU A 14 31.38 39.51 3.40
N THR A 15 32.28 38.72 4.02
CA THR A 15 33.60 38.23 3.60
C THR A 15 34.07 37.07 4.51
N TYR A 16 34.78 36.12 3.90
CA TYR A 16 35.89 35.27 4.38
C TYR A 16 36.27 35.18 5.88
N ALA A 17 36.18 33.97 6.44
CA ALA A 17 37.17 33.29 7.29
C ALA A 17 36.70 31.81 7.34
N GLY A 18 37.40 30.83 6.76
CA GLY A 18 38.68 30.32 7.24
C GLY A 18 38.46 29.45 8.48
N ILE A 19 38.27 28.13 8.30
CA ILE A 19 38.76 27.02 9.16
C ILE A 19 38.43 25.70 8.45
N LEU A 20 39.50 24.96 8.13
CA LEU A 20 39.51 23.55 7.78
C LEU A 20 39.05 22.73 8.99
N ALA A 21 37.96 21.99 8.83
CA ALA A 21 37.64 20.85 9.69
C ALA A 21 37.07 19.73 8.80
N SER A 22 37.97 18.96 8.20
CA SER A 22 37.65 17.66 7.62
C SER A 22 37.28 16.69 8.75
N GLN A 23 36.05 16.79 9.23
CA GLN A 23 35.47 15.74 10.05
C GLN A 23 34.98 14.66 9.09
N PHE A 24 35.81 13.64 8.94
CA PHE A 24 35.41 12.33 8.43
C PHE A 24 34.27 11.82 9.30
N PHE A 25 33.03 12.02 8.86
CA PHE A 25 31.92 11.20 9.32
C PHE A 25 32.12 9.80 8.74
N PRO A 26 32.22 8.74 9.55
CA PRO A 26 32.03 7.41 9.01
C PRO A 26 30.56 7.34 8.58
N VAL A 27 30.32 7.38 7.27
CA VAL A 27 29.04 7.00 6.70
C VAL A 27 28.83 5.55 7.09
N THR A 28 27.96 5.32 8.07
CA THR A 28 27.47 4.01 8.46
C THR A 28 26.77 3.39 7.23
N GLN A 29 27.49 2.53 6.50
CA GLN A 29 26.97 1.71 5.39
C GLN A 29 26.03 0.57 5.86
N THR A 30 25.47 0.65 7.06
CA THR A 30 24.80 -0.49 7.71
C THR A 30 23.32 -0.65 7.35
N MET A 31 22.73 0.21 6.51
CA MET A 31 21.33 0.05 6.05
C MET A 31 21.19 -0.51 4.62
N ALA A 32 22.25 -0.47 3.80
CA ALA A 32 22.22 -1.03 2.44
C ALA A 32 22.57 -2.54 2.41
N GLN A 33 23.20 -3.05 3.47
CA GLN A 33 23.68 -4.44 3.52
C GLN A 33 22.57 -5.43 3.93
N SER A 34 21.58 -4.97 4.71
CA SER A 34 20.42 -5.78 5.10
C SER A 34 19.39 -5.95 3.96
N SER A 35 19.21 -4.93 3.11
CA SER A 35 18.29 -4.99 1.97
C SER A 35 18.80 -5.88 0.83
N MET A 36 20.13 -5.96 0.63
CA MET A 36 20.74 -6.86 -0.36
C MET A 36 20.61 -8.35 -0.01
N LEU A 37 20.54 -8.72 1.28
CA LEU A 37 20.40 -10.12 1.68
C LEU A 37 19.03 -10.70 1.30
N GLN A 38 17.98 -9.87 1.26
CA GLN A 38 16.62 -10.34 1.00
C GLN A 38 16.32 -10.59 -0.49
N PHE A 39 17.07 -9.94 -1.39
CA PHE A 39 16.98 -10.11 -2.84
C PHE A 39 18.11 -10.97 -3.44
N SER A 40 19.00 -11.50 -2.61
CA SER A 40 20.15 -12.31 -3.05
C SER A 40 19.78 -13.56 -3.88
N GLY A 41 18.55 -14.07 -3.74
CA GLY A 41 17.98 -15.16 -4.56
C GLY A 41 17.07 -14.70 -5.72
N ALA A 42 16.98 -13.40 -6.00
CA ALA A 42 16.07 -12.82 -6.99
C ALA A 42 16.76 -12.24 -8.24
N THR A 43 18.09 -12.35 -8.32
CA THR A 43 18.86 -12.02 -9.53
C THR A 43 18.40 -12.90 -10.70
N GLY A 44 18.11 -12.29 -11.85
CA GLY A 44 17.59 -13.00 -13.03
C GLY A 44 16.07 -13.24 -13.05
N ILE A 45 15.32 -12.77 -12.05
CA ILE A 45 13.85 -12.81 -12.09
C ILE A 45 13.31 -11.84 -13.14
N CYS A 46 13.87 -10.63 -13.23
CA CYS A 46 13.42 -9.62 -14.17
C CYS A 46 13.95 -9.85 -15.59
N PRO A 47 13.12 -9.63 -16.63
CA PRO A 47 13.49 -9.94 -18.02
C PRO A 47 14.60 -9.05 -18.58
N ILE A 48 14.83 -7.86 -18.00
CA ILE A 48 15.86 -6.92 -18.45
C ILE A 48 17.09 -7.06 -17.55
N GLN A 49 18.25 -7.31 -18.16
CA GLN A 49 19.60 -7.17 -17.58
C GLN A 49 19.82 -7.82 -16.20
N ASN A 50 19.18 -8.96 -15.91
CA ASN A 50 19.23 -9.60 -14.58
C ASN A 50 18.99 -8.60 -13.43
N SER A 51 18.17 -7.58 -13.69
CA SER A 51 17.93 -6.49 -12.76
C SER A 51 17.15 -6.97 -11.54
N PHE A 52 17.34 -6.26 -10.43
CA PHE A 52 16.56 -6.50 -9.22
C PHE A 52 15.11 -6.02 -9.39
N PRO A 53 14.13 -6.74 -8.81
CA PRO A 53 12.76 -6.27 -8.75
C PRO A 53 12.65 -4.92 -8.03
N LYS A 54 11.78 -4.04 -8.54
CA LYS A 54 11.39 -2.79 -7.86
C LYS A 54 10.50 -3.04 -6.65
N ARG A 55 9.74 -4.14 -6.70
CA ARG A 55 8.82 -4.60 -5.65
C ARG A 55 8.83 -6.12 -5.63
N SER A 56 8.65 -6.70 -4.45
CA SER A 56 8.29 -8.10 -4.28
C SER A 56 7.04 -8.21 -3.40
N PHE A 57 6.23 -9.21 -3.71
CA PHE A 57 5.04 -9.57 -2.95
C PHE A 57 5.04 -11.07 -2.73
N GLU A 58 4.53 -11.50 -1.60
CA GLU A 58 4.42 -12.90 -1.26
C GLU A 58 3.00 -13.24 -0.84
N THR A 59 2.53 -14.40 -1.31
CA THR A 59 1.23 -14.98 -0.95
C THR A 59 1.47 -16.40 -0.43
N SER A 60 0.42 -17.14 -0.07
CA SER A 60 0.60 -18.54 0.32
C SER A 60 1.12 -19.40 -0.84
N LYS A 61 0.72 -19.11 -2.09
CA LYS A 61 1.09 -19.94 -3.26
C LYS A 61 2.12 -19.33 -4.21
N TYR A 62 2.31 -18.01 -4.18
CA TYR A 62 3.13 -17.31 -5.18
C TYR A 62 4.13 -16.35 -4.55
N LYS A 63 5.26 -16.20 -5.24
CA LYS A 63 6.14 -15.02 -5.16
C LYS A 63 5.89 -14.15 -6.39
N LEU A 64 5.63 -12.88 -6.19
CA LEU A 64 5.33 -11.93 -7.26
C LEU A 64 6.33 -10.80 -7.23
N TYR A 65 6.67 -10.28 -8.41
CA TYR A 65 7.69 -9.26 -8.58
C TYR A 65 7.25 -8.24 -9.60
N ILE A 66 7.63 -6.98 -9.35
CA ILE A 66 7.45 -5.89 -10.29
C ILE A 66 8.83 -5.46 -10.75
N CYS A 67 9.08 -5.59 -12.04
CA CYS A 67 10.34 -5.30 -12.69
C CYS A 67 10.29 -3.97 -13.43
N LEU A 68 11.47 -3.39 -13.65
CA LEU A 68 11.63 -2.21 -14.49
C LEU A 68 11.14 -2.46 -15.92
N GLY A 69 10.68 -1.39 -16.58
CA GLY A 69 10.23 -1.43 -17.97
C GLY A 69 11.34 -1.09 -18.96
N ASP A 70 10.99 -1.19 -20.23
CA ASP A 70 11.81 -0.78 -21.36
C ASP A 70 11.00 0.14 -22.28
N THR A 71 11.55 0.46 -23.46
CA THR A 71 10.91 1.29 -24.46
C THR A 71 9.59 0.71 -24.99
N LYS A 72 9.42 -0.62 -24.96
CA LYS A 72 8.19 -1.30 -25.41
C LYS A 72 7.15 -1.35 -24.29
N ASN A 73 7.58 -1.62 -23.07
CA ASN A 73 6.73 -1.75 -21.88
C ASN A 73 7.19 -0.76 -20.79
N PRO A 74 6.90 0.54 -20.94
CA PRO A 74 7.44 1.57 -20.05
C PRO A 74 6.95 1.46 -18.60
N LEU A 75 5.79 0.83 -18.38
CA LEU A 75 5.25 0.59 -17.03
C LEU A 75 5.92 -0.59 -16.30
N GLY A 76 6.74 -1.37 -16.99
CA GLY A 76 7.41 -2.52 -16.39
C GLY A 76 6.74 -3.86 -16.68
N TYR A 77 7.28 -4.86 -16.00
CA TYR A 77 6.83 -6.24 -16.11
C TYR A 77 6.39 -6.76 -14.76
N TYR A 78 5.30 -7.50 -14.77
CA TYR A 78 4.88 -8.33 -13.67
C TYR A 78 5.46 -9.73 -13.88
N VAL A 79 6.08 -10.27 -12.84
CA VAL A 79 6.58 -11.64 -12.82
C VAL A 79 5.92 -12.37 -11.67
N ARG A 80 5.42 -13.58 -11.91
CA ARG A 80 4.89 -14.46 -10.86
C ARG A 80 5.56 -15.81 -10.95
N VAL A 81 6.03 -16.29 -9.81
CA VAL A 81 6.61 -17.61 -9.62
C VAL A 81 5.72 -18.38 -8.65
N THR A 82 5.26 -19.55 -9.07
CA THR A 82 4.50 -20.46 -8.21
C THR A 82 5.46 -21.18 -7.26
N LYS A 83 5.15 -21.24 -5.96
CA LYS A 83 6.05 -21.81 -4.94
C LYS A 83 6.16 -23.33 -4.98
N SER A 84 5.18 -24.02 -5.54
CA SER A 84 5.14 -25.50 -5.55
C SER A 84 5.97 -26.13 -6.67
N ASP A 85 6.09 -25.45 -7.80
CA ASP A 85 6.67 -25.99 -9.04
C ASP A 85 7.60 -24.99 -9.76
N ASP A 86 7.86 -23.83 -9.13
CA ASP A 86 8.68 -22.74 -9.65
C ASP A 86 8.28 -22.24 -11.06
N ILE A 87 7.02 -22.49 -11.47
CA ILE A 87 6.52 -22.01 -12.76
C ILE A 87 6.49 -20.48 -12.76
N LYS A 88 7.24 -19.90 -13.69
CA LYS A 88 7.37 -18.46 -13.91
C LYS A 88 6.48 -18.01 -15.06
N ILE A 89 5.69 -16.96 -14.82
CA ILE A 89 5.04 -16.18 -15.88
C ILE A 89 5.56 -14.73 -15.84
N THR A 90 5.68 -14.11 -17.00
CA THR A 90 6.08 -12.70 -17.14
C THR A 90 5.13 -12.00 -18.08
N LEU A 91 4.50 -10.92 -17.61
CA LEU A 91 3.47 -10.18 -18.32
C LEU A 91 3.76 -8.68 -18.31
N PRO A 92 3.42 -7.94 -19.38
CA PRO A 92 3.55 -6.49 -19.39
C PRO A 92 2.52 -5.86 -18.42
N ILE A 93 2.96 -4.83 -17.70
CA ILE A 93 2.07 -4.02 -16.87
C ILE A 93 1.34 -3.04 -17.79
N VAL A 94 0.01 -3.07 -17.76
CA VAL A 94 -0.84 -2.22 -18.59
C VAL A 94 -1.39 -1.01 -17.83
N ARG A 95 -1.41 -1.09 -16.50
CA ARG A 95 -1.86 0.02 -15.64
C ARG A 95 -1.18 -0.07 -14.28
N LYS A 96 -0.86 1.09 -13.72
CA LYS A 96 -0.39 1.28 -12.34
C LYS A 96 -1.25 2.34 -11.66
N ASN A 97 -1.72 2.09 -10.45
CA ASN A 97 -2.35 3.09 -9.59
C ASN A 97 -1.80 2.93 -8.16
N GLY A 98 -1.02 3.90 -7.68
CA GLY A 98 -0.26 3.77 -6.44
C GLY A 98 0.64 2.53 -6.45
N GLU A 99 0.50 1.68 -5.43
CA GLU A 99 1.17 0.38 -5.29
C GLU A 99 0.33 -0.80 -5.84
N THR A 100 -0.72 -0.51 -6.63
CA THR A 100 -1.47 -1.53 -7.38
C THR A 100 -0.98 -1.62 -8.81
N TYR A 101 -0.65 -2.83 -9.24
CA TYR A 101 -0.16 -3.14 -10.57
C TYR A 101 -1.12 -4.08 -11.28
N ILE A 102 -1.44 -3.76 -12.53
CA ILE A 102 -2.31 -4.58 -13.38
C ILE A 102 -1.51 -5.01 -14.61
N ALA A 103 -1.33 -6.31 -14.76
CA ALA A 103 -0.75 -6.94 -15.94
C ALA A 103 -1.81 -7.75 -16.68
N LYS A 104 -1.72 -7.84 -18.00
CA LYS A 104 -2.78 -8.43 -18.82
C LYS A 104 -2.23 -9.38 -19.89
N LEU A 105 -2.92 -10.49 -20.08
CA LEU A 105 -2.70 -11.43 -21.19
C LEU A 105 -4.06 -11.80 -21.79
N GLY A 106 -4.35 -11.28 -22.99
CA GLY A 106 -5.67 -11.43 -23.60
C GLY A 106 -6.78 -10.92 -22.68
N GLU A 107 -7.70 -11.80 -22.28
CA GLU A 107 -8.82 -11.46 -21.40
C GLU A 107 -8.49 -11.59 -19.89
N ILE A 108 -7.31 -12.10 -19.55
CA ILE A 108 -6.90 -12.39 -18.18
C ILE A 108 -6.11 -11.20 -17.64
N SER A 109 -6.56 -10.66 -16.51
CA SER A 109 -5.89 -9.58 -15.77
C SER A 109 -5.34 -10.12 -14.45
N HIS A 110 -4.06 -9.89 -14.23
CA HIS A 110 -3.36 -10.14 -12.98
C HIS A 110 -3.22 -8.82 -12.24
N ILE A 111 -3.73 -8.77 -11.02
CA ILE A 111 -3.75 -7.57 -10.18
C ILE A 111 -2.99 -7.91 -8.89
N VAL A 112 -2.01 -7.09 -8.54
CA VAL A 112 -1.28 -7.23 -7.27
C VAL A 112 -1.18 -5.88 -6.57
N SER A 113 -1.43 -5.88 -5.27
CA SER A 113 -1.23 -4.76 -4.36
C SER A 113 -0.50 -5.26 -3.09
N PRO A 114 -0.13 -4.37 -2.16
CA PRO A 114 0.46 -4.78 -0.88
C PRO A 114 -0.45 -5.66 -0.03
N TYR A 115 -1.76 -5.74 -0.33
CA TYR A 115 -2.74 -6.44 0.49
C TYR A 115 -3.26 -7.71 -0.17
N GLU A 116 -3.41 -7.71 -1.49
CA GLU A 116 -4.03 -8.82 -2.21
C GLU A 116 -3.44 -9.05 -3.59
N PHE A 117 -3.50 -10.31 -3.99
CA PHE A 117 -3.27 -10.78 -5.34
C PHE A 117 -4.58 -11.32 -5.92
N MET A 118 -4.91 -10.94 -7.15
CA MET A 118 -6.12 -11.36 -7.85
C MET A 118 -5.83 -11.72 -9.30
N VAL A 119 -6.50 -12.77 -9.79
CA VAL A 119 -6.58 -13.10 -11.21
C VAL A 119 -8.04 -12.99 -11.63
N ASN A 120 -8.28 -12.24 -12.69
CA ASN A 120 -9.61 -11.96 -13.22
C ASN A 120 -9.66 -12.35 -14.71
N LYS A 121 -10.73 -13.00 -15.16
CA LYS A 121 -11.05 -13.21 -16.58
C LYS A 121 -12.43 -12.63 -16.87
N LEU A 122 -12.51 -11.66 -17.78
CA LEU A 122 -13.78 -11.03 -18.20
C LEU A 122 -14.66 -10.56 -17.03
N GLY A 123 -14.06 -9.99 -15.98
CA GLY A 123 -14.79 -9.51 -14.80
C GLY A 123 -15.04 -10.57 -13.71
N ARG A 124 -14.77 -11.85 -13.97
CA ARG A 124 -14.89 -12.93 -13.00
C ARG A 124 -13.55 -13.21 -12.32
N ILE A 125 -13.56 -13.24 -10.99
CA ILE A 125 -12.37 -13.56 -10.18
C ILE A 125 -12.12 -15.06 -10.25
N LEU A 126 -10.98 -15.45 -10.83
CA LEU A 126 -10.53 -16.84 -10.93
C LEU A 126 -9.69 -17.26 -9.74
N ASN A 127 -8.86 -16.35 -9.23
CA ASN A 127 -8.04 -16.58 -8.05
C ASN A 127 -7.94 -15.31 -7.22
N ARG A 128 -7.85 -15.47 -5.91
CA ARG A 128 -7.68 -14.40 -4.94
C ARG A 128 -6.89 -14.92 -3.76
N GLU A 129 -5.79 -14.23 -3.44
CA GLU A 129 -4.94 -14.55 -2.30
C GLU A 129 -4.57 -13.29 -1.52
N ARG A 130 -4.42 -13.47 -0.21
CA ARG A 130 -3.86 -12.43 0.66
C ARG A 130 -2.36 -12.32 0.40
N VAL A 131 -1.88 -11.10 0.31
CA VAL A 131 -0.44 -10.82 0.32
C VAL A 131 0.02 -10.80 1.78
N THR A 132 0.97 -11.67 2.10
CA THR A 132 1.55 -11.84 3.43
C THR A 132 2.80 -11.00 3.63
N SER A 133 3.46 -10.57 2.55
CA SER A 133 4.61 -9.68 2.59
C SER A 133 4.67 -8.84 1.32
N ALA A 134 5.02 -7.56 1.44
CA ALA A 134 5.10 -6.61 0.34
C ALA A 134 6.28 -5.67 0.57
N ILE A 135 7.32 -5.75 -0.27
CA ILE A 135 8.63 -5.12 -0.02
C ILE A 135 9.04 -4.30 -1.25
N SER A 136 9.61 -3.11 -1.04
CA SER A 136 10.26 -2.32 -2.09
C SER A 136 11.66 -2.81 -2.43
N GLY A 137 12.19 -2.38 -3.57
CA GLY A 137 13.53 -2.75 -4.02
C GLY A 137 14.67 -2.28 -3.10
N ASP A 138 14.40 -1.37 -2.17
CA ASP A 138 15.32 -0.95 -1.10
C ASP A 138 15.15 -1.75 0.20
N GLY A 139 14.28 -2.77 0.21
CA GLY A 139 14.03 -3.64 1.35
C GLY A 139 12.98 -3.11 2.35
N GLN A 140 12.40 -1.93 2.12
CA GLN A 140 11.37 -1.41 3.03
C GLN A 140 10.02 -2.12 2.85
N LEU A 141 9.28 -2.30 3.95
CA LEU A 141 7.92 -2.81 3.88
C LEU A 141 7.00 -1.75 3.25
N LEU A 142 6.26 -2.14 2.21
CA LEU A 142 5.48 -1.18 1.41
C LEU A 142 4.32 -0.58 2.17
N VAL A 143 3.64 -1.38 3.00
CA VAL A 143 2.51 -0.87 3.78
C VAL A 143 2.34 -1.64 5.09
N SER A 144 2.22 -0.90 6.18
CA SER A 144 1.59 -1.40 7.41
C SER A 144 0.09 -1.17 7.32
N ALA A 145 -0.72 -2.17 7.67
CA ALA A 145 -2.17 -2.02 7.78
C ALA A 145 -2.51 -0.86 8.73
N CYS A 146 -1.89 -0.85 9.91
CA CYS A 146 -2.14 0.13 10.95
C CYS A 146 -1.11 1.28 10.98
N PRO A 147 -1.48 2.44 11.57
CA PRO A 147 -0.52 3.50 11.92
C PRO A 147 0.68 2.96 12.72
N GLN A 148 1.79 3.68 12.67
CA GLN A 148 3.00 3.27 13.39
C GLN A 148 2.72 3.19 14.90
N GLY A 149 3.10 2.07 15.51
CA GLY A 149 2.88 1.83 16.94
C GLY A 149 1.48 1.32 17.30
N GLU A 150 0.63 1.04 16.30
CA GLU A 150 -0.64 0.34 16.48
C GLU A 150 -0.60 -1.06 15.86
N ASN A 151 -1.36 -1.99 16.45
CA ASN A 151 -1.54 -3.35 15.97
C ASN A 151 -2.90 -3.51 15.28
N VAL A 152 -3.01 -4.50 14.39
CA VAL A 152 -4.31 -4.91 13.84
C VAL A 152 -5.07 -5.66 14.92
N LEU A 153 -6.21 -5.11 15.34
CA LEU A 153 -7.13 -5.76 16.27
C LEU A 153 -8.23 -6.52 15.53
N ILE A 154 -8.71 -5.95 14.41
CA ILE A 154 -9.69 -6.61 13.53
C ILE A 154 -9.31 -6.35 12.07
N GLU A 155 -9.46 -7.37 11.25
CA GLU A 155 -9.47 -7.31 9.80
C GLU A 155 -10.84 -7.77 9.26
N ALA A 156 -11.56 -6.84 8.64
CA ALA A 156 -12.81 -7.12 7.95
C ALA A 156 -12.62 -6.99 6.43
N VAL A 157 -13.08 -7.98 5.68
CA VAL A 157 -13.01 -7.97 4.21
C VAL A 157 -14.41 -7.92 3.63
N THR A 158 -14.62 -7.05 2.65
CA THR A 158 -15.86 -6.96 1.86
C THR A 158 -15.58 -7.22 0.39
N LYS A 159 -16.59 -7.03 -0.47
CA LYS A 159 -16.41 -7.14 -1.92
C LYS A 159 -15.38 -6.12 -2.44
N SER A 160 -15.45 -4.88 -1.96
CA SER A 160 -14.70 -3.75 -2.50
C SER A 160 -13.65 -3.17 -1.54
N PHE A 161 -13.69 -3.53 -0.26
CA PHE A 161 -12.82 -2.95 0.77
C PHE A 161 -12.15 -4.02 1.65
N ILE A 162 -11.00 -3.65 2.19
CA ILE A 162 -10.41 -4.28 3.38
C ILE A 162 -10.37 -3.20 4.45
N VAL A 163 -10.91 -3.51 5.62
CA VAL A 163 -10.98 -2.57 6.74
C VAL A 163 -10.21 -3.16 7.91
N TYR A 164 -9.33 -2.35 8.48
CA TYR A 164 -8.61 -2.67 9.69
C TYR A 164 -9.08 -1.78 10.83
N ILE A 165 -9.36 -2.41 11.97
CA ILE A 165 -9.48 -1.72 13.24
C ILE A 165 -8.13 -1.86 13.93
N CYS A 166 -7.50 -0.72 14.14
CA CYS A 166 -6.15 -0.61 14.64
C CYS A 166 -6.15 -0.05 16.06
N GLY A 167 -5.19 -0.47 16.85
CA GLY A 167 -5.00 0.02 18.21
C GLY A 167 -3.99 -0.81 18.98
N ASN A 168 -3.86 -0.49 20.26
CA ASN A 168 -3.05 -1.28 21.20
C ASN A 168 -4.00 -2.04 22.12
N ASP A 169 -4.15 -1.59 23.36
CA ASP A 169 -5.07 -2.22 24.32
C ASP A 169 -6.55 -1.95 24.00
N LYS A 170 -6.82 -0.91 23.19
CA LYS A 170 -8.15 -0.49 22.75
C LYS A 170 -8.11 -0.10 21.29
N SER A 171 -9.25 -0.25 20.61
CA SER A 171 -9.45 0.24 19.24
C SER A 171 -9.30 1.76 19.20
N GLY A 172 -8.41 2.25 18.34
CA GLY A 172 -8.12 3.68 18.19
C GLY A 172 -8.40 4.20 16.79
N SER A 173 -8.01 3.44 15.76
CA SER A 173 -8.07 3.91 14.37
C SER A 173 -8.86 2.97 13.47
N TYR A 174 -9.67 3.55 12.58
CA TYR A 174 -10.28 2.91 11.44
C TYR A 174 -9.37 3.11 10.23
N VAL A 175 -9.01 2.01 9.56
CA VAL A 175 -8.26 2.06 8.31
C VAL A 175 -9.04 1.35 7.21
N GLY A 176 -9.55 2.11 6.25
CA GLY A 176 -10.19 1.56 5.06
C GLY A 176 -9.21 1.50 3.88
N VAL A 177 -9.18 0.38 3.18
CA VAL A 177 -8.39 0.21 1.96
C VAL A 177 -9.33 -0.22 0.83
N ALA A 178 -9.40 0.60 -0.22
CA ALA A 178 -10.08 0.22 -1.44
C ALA A 178 -9.30 -0.87 -2.16
N ARG A 179 -9.96 -1.99 -2.46
CA ARG A 179 -9.32 -3.16 -3.10
C ARG A 179 -8.88 -2.89 -4.53
N ILE A 180 -9.53 -1.93 -5.18
CA ILE A 180 -9.14 -1.41 -6.49
C ILE A 180 -8.55 -0.03 -6.29
N GLY A 181 -7.35 0.20 -6.82
CA GLY A 181 -6.66 1.49 -6.73
C GLY A 181 -5.85 1.71 -5.44
N ASN A 182 -6.07 0.89 -4.41
CA ASN A 182 -5.31 0.93 -3.15
C ASN A 182 -5.38 2.28 -2.43
N GLU A 183 -6.50 3.00 -2.61
CA GLU A 183 -6.79 4.19 -1.81
C GLU A 183 -6.94 3.77 -0.35
N LYS A 184 -6.11 4.36 0.50
CA LYS A 184 -6.08 4.11 1.94
C LYS A 184 -6.61 5.34 2.66
N ILE A 185 -7.53 5.13 3.59
CA ILE A 185 -8.03 6.15 4.50
C ILE A 185 -7.78 5.69 5.93
N THR A 186 -7.20 6.57 6.74
CA THR A 186 -7.02 6.37 8.18
C THR A 186 -7.81 7.46 8.89
N ILE A 187 -8.68 7.07 9.82
CA ILE A 187 -9.57 7.96 10.56
C ILE A 187 -9.60 7.49 12.02
N PRO A 188 -9.54 8.39 13.02
CA PRO A 188 -9.79 7.98 14.39
C PRO A 188 -11.21 7.42 14.54
N LEU A 189 -11.33 6.34 15.32
CA LEU A 189 -12.64 5.84 15.72
C LEU A 189 -13.31 6.81 16.68
N GLN A 190 -14.63 6.91 16.61
CA GLN A 190 -15.39 7.64 17.60
C GLN A 190 -15.58 6.76 18.83
N ASN A 191 -15.12 7.25 19.98
CA ASN A 191 -15.48 6.70 21.28
C ASN A 191 -16.95 7.08 21.56
N LEU A 192 -17.90 6.16 21.38
CA LEU A 192 -19.23 6.36 21.99
C LEU A 192 -19.17 5.91 23.46
N LYS A 193 -20.06 6.48 24.25
CA LYS A 193 -19.96 6.73 25.70
C LYS A 193 -19.79 5.50 26.62
N PRO A 194 -19.45 5.74 27.91
CA PRO A 194 -19.14 4.71 28.93
C PRO A 194 -20.37 3.98 29.49
N ASP A 195 -21.55 4.09 28.90
CA ASP A 195 -22.80 3.47 29.37
C ASP A 195 -22.99 2.02 28.87
N GLY A 196 -21.95 1.43 28.28
CA GLY A 196 -21.76 -0.02 28.26
C GLY A 196 -22.64 -0.81 27.30
N ALA A 197 -23.44 -0.15 26.46
CA ALA A 197 -24.27 -0.80 25.45
C ALA A 197 -23.76 -0.57 24.02
N PHE A 198 -22.47 -0.83 23.79
CA PHE A 198 -22.08 -1.35 22.48
C PHE A 198 -22.31 -2.85 22.51
N GLU A 199 -23.17 -3.36 21.62
CA GLU A 199 -22.88 -4.69 21.09
C GLU A 199 -21.43 -4.63 20.59
N LYS A 200 -20.58 -5.48 21.17
CA LYS A 200 -19.10 -5.43 21.16
C LYS A 200 -18.40 -5.40 19.78
N GLN A 201 -19.07 -5.06 18.68
CA GLN A 201 -18.60 -5.30 17.31
C GLN A 201 -18.96 -4.20 16.29
N ASN A 202 -19.38 -3.01 16.75
CA ASN A 202 -19.70 -1.88 15.86
C ASN A 202 -18.61 -0.79 15.95
N TYR A 203 -18.00 -0.46 14.82
CA TYR A 203 -16.94 0.53 14.69
C TYR A 203 -17.41 1.71 13.85
N LEU A 204 -17.46 2.89 14.46
CA LEU A 204 -17.86 4.13 13.81
C LEU A 204 -16.65 5.06 13.64
N ALA A 205 -16.42 5.51 12.41
CA ALA A 205 -15.47 6.56 12.09
C ALA A 205 -16.14 7.65 11.24
N VAL A 206 -15.70 8.90 11.39
CA VAL A 206 -16.31 10.05 10.70
C VAL A 206 -15.22 10.97 10.15
N LYS A 207 -15.35 11.36 8.88
CA LYS A 207 -14.48 12.34 8.22
C LYS A 207 -15.34 13.33 7.45
N GLY A 208 -15.43 14.56 7.94
CA GLY A 208 -16.32 15.58 7.37
C GLY A 208 -17.77 15.11 7.41
N ASN A 209 -18.46 15.16 6.27
CA ASN A 209 -19.84 14.68 6.13
C ASN A 209 -19.96 13.18 5.82
N THR A 210 -18.86 12.42 5.88
CA THR A 210 -18.84 10.99 5.59
C THR A 210 -18.74 10.17 6.87
N ARG A 211 -19.65 9.23 7.06
CA ARG A 211 -19.68 8.28 8.18
C ARG A 211 -19.37 6.87 7.68
N PHE A 212 -18.52 6.16 8.41
CA PHE A 212 -18.09 4.80 8.12
C PHE A 212 -18.52 3.93 9.30
N LEU A 213 -19.44 3.01 9.07
CA LEU A 213 -19.92 2.07 10.07
C LEU A 213 -19.51 0.66 9.64
N LEU A 214 -18.66 0.03 10.43
CA LEU A 214 -18.30 -1.37 10.27
C LEU A 214 -18.94 -2.19 11.39
N THR A 215 -19.65 -3.24 11.00
CA THR A 215 -20.18 -4.27 11.88
C THR A 215 -19.64 -5.62 11.44
N ARG A 216 -19.85 -6.68 12.23
CA ARG A 216 -19.47 -8.04 11.81
C ARG A 216 -20.19 -8.51 10.55
N GLU A 217 -21.34 -7.93 10.24
CA GLU A 217 -22.18 -8.34 9.12
C GLU A 217 -21.98 -7.48 7.89
N SER A 218 -21.73 -6.17 8.07
CA SER A 218 -21.69 -5.22 6.97
C SER A 218 -20.77 -4.03 7.20
N LEU A 219 -20.27 -3.50 6.09
CA LEU A 219 -19.67 -2.18 5.99
C LEU A 219 -20.68 -1.23 5.34
N GLU A 220 -20.96 -0.12 6.01
CA GLU A 220 -21.78 0.97 5.50
C GLU A 220 -20.97 2.27 5.41
N ILE A 221 -21.03 2.95 4.27
CA ILE A 221 -20.46 4.29 4.09
C ILE A 221 -21.60 5.23 3.71
N MET A 222 -21.79 6.26 4.52
CA MET A 222 -22.84 7.26 4.37
C MET A 222 -22.24 8.63 4.09
N VAL A 223 -22.82 9.41 3.20
CA VAL A 223 -22.48 10.81 2.94
C VAL A 223 -23.71 11.66 3.22
N GLY A 224 -23.65 12.52 4.24
CA GLY A 224 -24.86 13.11 4.82
C GLY A 224 -25.76 12.01 5.36
N ASP A 225 -26.99 11.94 4.87
CA ASP A 225 -27.99 10.93 5.24
C ASP A 225 -28.15 9.81 4.20
N ALA A 226 -27.39 9.86 3.10
CA ALA A 226 -27.46 8.86 2.03
C ALA A 226 -26.40 7.77 2.22
N THR A 227 -26.83 6.51 2.26
CA THR A 227 -25.93 5.35 2.20
C THR A 227 -25.43 5.14 0.77
N ILE A 228 -24.14 5.39 0.53
CA ILE A 228 -23.51 5.23 -0.78
C ILE A 228 -22.87 3.86 -0.96
N VAL A 229 -22.53 3.18 0.13
CA VAL A 229 -21.99 1.82 0.14
C VAL A 229 -22.66 1.05 1.27
N LYS A 230 -23.14 -0.15 0.94
CA LYS A 230 -23.57 -1.16 1.91
C LYS A 230 -23.13 -2.52 1.40
N GLU A 231 -22.08 -3.07 2.00
CA GLU A 231 -21.50 -4.34 1.58
C GLU A 231 -21.46 -5.33 2.73
N LYS A 232 -21.75 -6.60 2.42
CA LYS A 232 -21.58 -7.69 3.37
C LYS A 232 -20.10 -7.90 3.69
N VAL A 233 -19.80 -8.10 4.97
CA VAL A 233 -18.51 -8.60 5.42
C VAL A 233 -18.43 -10.10 5.10
N ILE A 234 -17.41 -10.47 4.31
CA ILE A 234 -17.17 -11.84 3.87
C ILE A 234 -16.11 -12.56 4.71
N ARG A 235 -15.29 -11.80 5.46
CA ARG A 235 -14.32 -12.33 6.42
C ARG A 235 -14.14 -11.36 7.58
N TRP A 236 -14.11 -11.87 8.80
CA TRP A 236 -13.89 -11.12 10.03
C TRP A 236 -12.85 -11.88 10.86
N GLN A 237 -11.69 -11.27 11.10
CA GLN A 237 -10.56 -11.86 11.82
C GLN A 237 -10.06 -10.90 12.88
#